data_AF-A0A1T4JWR8-F1
#
_entry.id   AF-A0A1T4JWR8-F1
#
_cell.length_a   1.000
_cell.length_b   1.000
_cell.length_c   1.000
_cell.angle_alpha   90.00
_cell.angle_beta   90.00
_cell.angle_gamma   90.00
#
_symmetry.space_group_name_H-M   'P 1'
#
loop_
_entity.id
_entity.type
_entity.pdbx_description
1 polymer ?
#
loop_
_entity_poly.entity_id
_entity_poly.type
_entity_poly.pdbx_seq_one_letter_code
_entity_poly.pdbx_strand_id
1 'polypeptide(L)'
;MKVLLISFILLCVPIFGEAPQKSLRISTWPAGAEVYTGKRPDSFVSKAQAVTPDSLNLSAEDSIVQVTFFKPGYADTTIDIHLRYPGKNFVWIELQEESDLDKLEWQNAIIAKRENRRIGKVLFYSGFVPLALSGAFAGIAEMKFREAEDARDKMEKSIIHESENFKNFQRDFHNEKQSGKHFRTASFVSLGISAVLFAAAAVFYF
;
A
#
# COMPACT_ATOMS: atom_id res chain seq x y z
N MET A 1 2.22 50.02 -14.99
CA MET A 1 2.37 49.83 -13.54
C MET A 1 1.03 50.12 -12.84
N LYS A 2 0.03 49.23 -12.95
CA LYS A 2 -1.31 49.39 -12.32
C LYS A 2 -2.18 48.12 -12.40
N VAL A 3 -1.57 46.93 -12.51
CA VAL A 3 -2.28 45.63 -12.61
C VAL A 3 -1.98 44.73 -11.40
N LEU A 4 -1.14 45.18 -10.46
CA LEU A 4 -0.59 44.35 -9.39
C LEU A 4 -1.24 44.58 -8.01
N LEU A 5 -2.42 45.20 -7.95
CA LEU A 5 -3.04 45.60 -6.67
C LEU A 5 -4.45 45.07 -6.41
N ILE A 6 -4.95 44.16 -7.27
CA ILE A 6 -6.29 43.57 -7.12
C ILE A 6 -6.23 42.09 -6.72
N SER A 7 -5.05 41.45 -6.77
CA SER A 7 -4.90 40.03 -6.42
C SER A 7 -4.69 39.76 -4.91
N PHE A 8 -4.76 40.79 -4.05
CA PHE A 8 -4.46 40.66 -2.61
C PHE A 8 -5.68 40.82 -1.68
N ILE A 9 -6.88 41.07 -2.22
CA ILE A 9 -8.13 41.20 -1.44
C ILE A 9 -9.08 40.04 -1.79
N LEU A 10 -8.56 38.81 -1.72
CA LEU A 10 -9.35 37.58 -1.76
C LEU A 10 -8.92 36.60 -0.64
N LEU A 11 -8.30 37.15 0.41
CA LEU A 11 -8.26 36.55 1.75
C LEU A 11 -9.59 36.86 2.47
N CYS A 12 -10.70 36.45 1.86
CA CYS A 12 -11.92 36.19 2.63
C CYS A 12 -11.62 34.94 3.45
N VAL A 13 -11.13 35.13 4.67
CA VAL A 13 -11.19 34.11 5.70
C VAL A 13 -12.68 33.82 5.91
N PRO A 14 -13.22 32.64 5.56
CA PRO A 14 -14.47 32.26 6.17
C PRO A 14 -14.16 32.11 7.66
N ILE A 15 -14.71 33.02 8.47
CA ILE A 15 -14.93 32.80 9.89
C ILE A 15 -15.94 31.64 9.92
N PHE A 16 -15.45 30.42 9.74
CA PHE A 16 -16.20 29.23 10.08
C PHE A 16 -16.35 29.29 11.59
N GLY A 17 -17.53 29.72 12.05
CA GLY A 17 -17.99 29.35 13.38
C GLY A 17 -17.78 27.85 13.48
N GLU A 18 -16.98 27.43 14.46
CA GLU A 18 -16.69 26.03 14.71
C GLU A 18 -18.05 25.34 14.88
N ALA A 19 -18.48 24.61 13.84
CA ALA A 19 -19.78 23.97 13.86
C ALA A 19 -19.80 23.08 15.10
N PRO A 20 -20.86 23.13 15.93
CA PRO A 20 -20.89 22.43 17.21
C PRO A 20 -20.56 20.95 16.98
N GLN A 21 -19.35 20.55 17.40
CA GLN A 21 -18.82 19.23 17.07
C GLN A 21 -19.43 18.20 18.02
N LYS A 22 -20.22 17.30 17.44
CA LYS A 22 -20.78 16.16 18.17
C LYS A 22 -19.74 15.05 18.19
N SER A 23 -19.46 14.53 19.38
CA SER A 23 -18.53 13.40 19.54
C SER A 23 -19.21 12.27 20.28
N LEU A 24 -18.87 11.04 19.88
CA LEU A 24 -19.30 9.81 20.54
C LEU A 24 -18.05 9.04 20.95
N ARG A 25 -17.81 8.95 22.25
CA ARG A 25 -16.77 8.10 22.82
C ARG A 25 -17.34 6.71 23.04
N ILE A 26 -16.67 5.71 22.47
CA ILE A 26 -17.10 4.32 22.52
C ILE A 26 -16.03 3.51 23.23
N SER A 27 -16.44 2.68 24.17
CA SER A 27 -15.57 1.79 24.90
C SER A 27 -16.23 0.43 25.05
N THR A 28 -15.44 -0.63 24.96
CA THR A 28 -15.90 -2.01 25.11
C THR A 28 -15.16 -2.74 26.22
N TRP A 29 -15.82 -3.73 26.79
CA TRP A 29 -15.21 -4.73 27.66
C TRP A 29 -15.43 -6.13 27.07
N PRO A 30 -14.37 -6.88 26.74
CA PRO A 30 -12.97 -6.45 26.69
C PRO A 30 -12.69 -5.40 25.61
N ALA A 31 -11.65 -4.60 25.82
CA ALA A 31 -11.23 -3.55 24.89
C ALA A 31 -10.70 -4.10 23.55
N GLY A 32 -10.54 -3.24 22.55
CA GLY A 32 -9.97 -3.59 21.25
C GLY A 32 -10.99 -4.18 20.27
N ALA A 33 -12.28 -3.89 20.46
CA ALA A 33 -13.32 -4.19 19.48
C ALA A 33 -13.26 -3.22 18.31
N GLU A 34 -13.40 -3.73 17.10
CA GLU A 34 -13.48 -2.96 15.87
C GLU A 34 -14.86 -2.34 15.71
N VAL A 35 -14.88 -1.10 15.21
CA VAL A 35 -16.07 -0.26 15.13
C VAL A 35 -16.36 0.10 13.68
N TYR A 36 -17.60 -0.17 13.26
CA TYR A 36 -18.12 0.17 11.94
C TYR A 36 -19.39 1.00 12.11
N THR A 37 -19.49 2.16 11.49
CA THR A 37 -20.69 3.02 11.50
C THR A 37 -21.51 2.87 10.24
N GLY A 38 -22.81 3.16 10.36
CA GLY A 38 -23.77 3.04 9.29
C GLY A 38 -24.28 1.61 9.15
N LYS A 39 -24.60 1.21 7.91
CA LYS A 39 -25.08 -0.15 7.63
C LYS A 39 -24.04 -1.17 8.06
N ARG A 40 -24.49 -2.22 8.76
CA ARG A 40 -23.67 -3.40 9.07
C ARG A 40 -22.93 -3.89 7.81
N PRO A 41 -21.60 -4.07 7.87
CA PRO A 41 -20.84 -4.53 6.72
C PRO A 41 -21.21 -5.97 6.36
N ASP A 42 -21.29 -6.28 5.06
CA ASP A 42 -21.55 -7.65 4.58
C ASP A 42 -20.40 -8.61 4.94
N SER A 43 -19.21 -8.06 5.19
CA SER A 43 -18.04 -8.79 5.68
C SER A 43 -17.15 -7.89 6.53
N PHE A 44 -16.66 -8.41 7.64
CA PHE A 44 -15.69 -7.71 8.48
C PHE A 44 -14.28 -7.72 7.88
N VAL A 45 -14.01 -8.30 6.71
CA VAL A 45 -12.66 -8.26 6.12
C VAL A 45 -12.18 -6.83 5.80
N SER A 46 -13.12 -5.87 5.66
CA SER A 46 -12.80 -4.46 5.45
C SER A 46 -12.21 -3.79 6.69
N LYS A 47 -11.47 -2.71 6.46
CA LYS A 47 -10.85 -1.93 7.54
C LYS A 47 -11.96 -1.27 8.38
N ALA A 48 -11.90 -1.48 9.70
CA ALA A 48 -12.74 -0.77 10.66
C ALA A 48 -12.47 0.73 10.63
N GLN A 49 -13.47 1.53 11.00
CA GLN A 49 -13.32 2.98 11.07
C GLN A 49 -12.59 3.41 12.34
N ALA A 50 -12.79 2.67 13.43
CA ALA A 50 -12.17 2.89 14.72
C ALA A 50 -11.96 1.55 15.46
N VAL A 51 -11.15 1.58 16.53
CA VAL A 51 -10.92 0.44 17.42
C VAL A 51 -11.04 0.92 18.86
N THR A 52 -11.94 0.33 19.62
CA THR A 52 -12.23 0.76 21.00
C THR A 52 -11.06 0.55 21.97
N PRO A 53 -10.88 1.45 22.96
CA PRO A 53 -11.64 2.69 23.18
C PRO A 53 -11.24 3.80 22.21
N ASP A 54 -12.23 4.47 21.60
CA ASP A 54 -11.99 5.56 20.64
C ASP A 54 -13.13 6.59 20.65
N SER A 55 -12.93 7.74 20.00
CA SER A 55 -13.94 8.78 19.81
C SER A 55 -14.25 9.00 18.33
N LEU A 56 -15.53 8.92 17.98
CA LEU A 56 -16.02 9.23 16.65
C LEU A 56 -16.47 10.69 16.58
N ASN A 57 -16.03 11.39 15.55
CA ASN A 57 -16.54 12.72 15.21
C ASN A 57 -17.75 12.56 14.30
N LEU A 58 -18.87 13.16 14.70
CA LEU A 58 -20.16 12.98 14.06
C LEU A 58 -20.69 14.33 13.57
N SER A 59 -21.60 14.28 12.60
CA SER A 59 -22.26 15.49 12.12
C SER A 59 -23.16 16.07 13.21
N ALA A 60 -23.31 17.40 13.22
CA ALA A 60 -24.23 18.08 14.12
C ALA A 60 -25.69 17.60 13.90
N GLU A 61 -26.01 17.19 12.68
CA GLU A 61 -27.34 16.72 12.25
C GLU A 61 -27.65 15.27 12.68
N ASP A 62 -26.64 14.48 13.03
CA ASP A 62 -26.82 13.04 13.34
C ASP A 62 -27.59 12.85 14.66
N SER A 63 -28.84 12.40 14.59
CA SER A 63 -29.64 12.09 15.79
C SER A 63 -29.45 10.64 16.26
N ILE A 64 -29.15 9.74 15.32
CA ILE A 64 -28.95 8.31 15.55
C ILE A 64 -27.73 7.89 14.74
N VAL A 65 -26.84 7.11 15.36
CA VAL A 65 -25.73 6.46 14.66
C VAL A 65 -25.81 4.96 14.91
N GLN A 66 -25.96 4.21 13.82
CA GLN A 66 -25.84 2.76 13.84
C GLN A 66 -24.36 2.39 13.95
N VAL A 67 -24.01 1.59 14.95
CA VAL A 67 -22.65 1.12 15.19
C VAL A 67 -22.66 -0.40 15.28
N THR A 68 -21.81 -1.03 14.47
CA THR A 68 -21.52 -2.46 14.54
C THR A 68 -20.16 -2.69 15.19
N PHE A 69 -20.16 -3.58 16.18
CA PHE A 69 -18.99 -4.02 16.91
C PHE A 69 -18.58 -5.41 16.44
N PHE A 70 -17.28 -5.58 16.17
CA PHE A 70 -16.70 -6.87 15.85
C PHE A 70 -15.45 -7.09 16.68
N LYS A 71 -15.39 -8.24 17.36
CA LYS A 71 -14.20 -8.69 18.07
C LYS A 71 -14.11 -10.21 17.97
N PRO A 72 -13.00 -10.79 17.50
CA PRO A 72 -12.81 -12.23 17.48
C PRO A 72 -13.04 -12.87 18.86
N GLY A 73 -13.81 -13.95 18.90
CA GLY A 73 -14.20 -14.66 20.12
C GLY A 73 -15.42 -14.09 20.83
N TYR A 74 -16.02 -13.00 20.30
CA TYR A 74 -17.19 -12.35 20.89
C TYR A 74 -18.32 -12.24 19.88
N ALA A 75 -19.55 -12.19 20.38
CA ALA A 75 -20.74 -11.98 19.58
C ALA A 75 -20.71 -10.58 18.98
N ASP A 76 -20.79 -10.51 17.66
CA ASP A 76 -20.86 -9.26 16.93
C ASP A 76 -22.24 -8.63 17.11
N THR A 77 -22.27 -7.32 17.40
CA THR A 77 -23.49 -6.63 17.80
C THR A 77 -23.64 -5.34 17.01
N THR A 78 -24.81 -5.11 16.44
CA THR A 78 -25.18 -3.83 15.82
C THR A 78 -26.21 -3.14 16.71
N ILE A 79 -25.92 -1.90 17.11
CA ILE A 79 -26.81 -1.09 17.94
C ILE A 79 -27.04 0.27 17.30
N ASP A 80 -28.23 0.82 17.52
CA ASP A 80 -28.57 2.18 17.15
C ASP A 80 -28.40 3.09 18.37
N ILE A 81 -27.43 4.00 18.31
CA ILE A 81 -27.08 4.89 19.41
C ILE A 81 -27.78 6.23 19.18
N HIS A 82 -28.73 6.56 20.04
CA HIS A 82 -29.38 7.87 20.06
C HIS A 82 -28.47 8.91 20.70
N LEU A 83 -28.18 9.97 19.96
CA LEU A 83 -27.23 11.00 20.37
C LEU A 83 -27.94 12.20 20.97
N ARG A 84 -27.40 12.70 22.09
CA ARG A 84 -27.83 13.97 22.65
C ARG A 84 -27.17 15.12 21.91
N TYR A 85 -27.95 16.15 21.61
CA TYR A 85 -27.45 17.42 21.09
C TYR A 85 -27.67 18.53 22.12
N PRO A 86 -26.70 19.44 22.32
CA PRO A 86 -25.29 19.40 21.92
C PRO A 86 -24.38 18.73 22.99
N GLY A 87 -23.27 18.09 22.60
CA GLY A 87 -22.24 17.65 23.56
C GLY A 87 -21.51 16.34 23.25
N LYS A 88 -20.82 15.82 24.27
CA LYS A 88 -20.09 14.54 24.26
C LYS A 88 -21.04 13.41 24.66
N ASN A 89 -21.13 12.40 23.81
CA ASN A 89 -21.88 11.18 24.06
C ASN A 89 -20.89 10.07 24.47
N PHE A 90 -21.30 9.20 25.39
CA PHE A 90 -20.47 8.13 25.90
C PHE A 90 -21.27 6.83 25.88
N VAL A 91 -20.67 5.78 25.33
CA VAL A 91 -21.25 4.44 25.30
C VAL A 91 -20.22 3.44 25.78
N TRP A 92 -20.63 2.64 26.76
CA TRP A 92 -19.87 1.51 27.29
C TRP A 92 -20.64 0.23 26.99
N ILE A 93 -19.98 -0.73 26.35
CA ILE A 93 -20.61 -1.99 25.93
C ILE A 93 -19.80 -3.15 26.46
N GLU A 94 -20.47 -4.06 27.14
CA GLU A 94 -19.91 -5.34 27.50
C GLU A 94 -20.20 -6.33 26.37
N LEU A 95 -19.14 -6.94 25.82
CA LEU A 95 -19.26 -7.91 24.75
C LEU A 95 -19.48 -9.29 25.36
N GLN A 96 -20.44 -10.02 24.81
CA GLN A 96 -20.69 -11.40 25.17
C GLN A 96 -19.75 -12.33 24.38
N GLU A 97 -19.15 -13.31 25.04
CA GLU A 97 -18.34 -14.33 24.38
C GLU A 97 -19.21 -15.15 23.41
N GLU A 98 -18.64 -15.47 22.25
CA GLU A 98 -19.31 -16.33 21.28
C GLU A 98 -19.00 -17.80 21.60
N SER A 99 -20.06 -18.61 21.70
CA SER A 99 -19.96 -20.03 22.07
C SER A 99 -20.33 -20.95 20.92
N ASP A 100 -20.93 -20.41 19.86
CA ASP A 100 -21.26 -21.13 18.64
C ASP A 100 -19.99 -21.39 17.81
N LEU A 101 -19.65 -22.67 17.64
CA LEU A 101 -18.47 -23.10 16.91
C LEU A 101 -18.49 -22.66 15.45
N ASP A 102 -19.66 -22.67 14.79
CA ASP A 102 -19.78 -22.30 13.38
C ASP A 102 -19.47 -20.82 13.19
N LYS A 103 -19.92 -19.98 14.13
CA LYS A 103 -19.60 -18.56 14.13
C LYS A 103 -18.13 -18.28 14.44
N LEU A 104 -17.54 -19.01 15.39
CA LEU A 104 -16.11 -18.90 15.69
C LEU A 104 -15.26 -19.29 14.48
N GLU A 105 -15.62 -20.35 13.76
CA GLU A 105 -14.97 -20.74 12.50
C GLU A 105 -15.11 -19.65 11.44
N TRP A 106 -16.29 -19.07 11.28
CA TRP A 106 -16.50 -17.94 10.38
C TRP A 106 -15.66 -16.71 10.73
N GLN A 107 -15.54 -16.37 12.02
CA GLN A 107 -14.67 -15.28 12.49
C GLN A 107 -13.20 -15.58 12.18
N ASN A 108 -12.74 -16.82 12.39
CA ASN A 108 -11.39 -17.25 12.03
C ASN A 108 -11.14 -17.15 10.53
N ALA A 109 -12.11 -17.51 9.69
CA ALA A 109 -12.02 -17.35 8.24
C ALA A 109 -11.86 -15.88 7.82
N ILE A 110 -12.54 -14.95 8.51
CA ILE A 110 -12.34 -13.50 8.30
C ILE A 110 -10.91 -13.09 8.65
N ILE A 111 -10.39 -13.52 9.80
CA ILE A 111 -9.04 -13.18 10.25
C ILE A 111 -8.00 -13.71 9.27
N ALA A 112 -8.11 -14.97 8.87
CA ALA A 112 -7.25 -15.60 7.87
C ALA A 112 -7.30 -14.84 6.54
N LYS A 113 -8.50 -14.43 6.09
CA LYS A 113 -8.65 -13.63 4.87
C LYS A 113 -8.01 -12.24 4.98
N ARG A 114 -8.06 -11.60 6.15
CA ARG A 114 -7.35 -10.32 6.40
C ARG A 114 -5.84 -10.51 6.37
N GLU A 115 -5.34 -11.58 6.98
CA GLU A 115 -3.92 -11.92 6.99
C GLU A 115 -3.40 -12.22 5.58
N ASN A 116 -4.11 -13.05 4.81
CA ASN A 116 -3.79 -13.32 3.41
C ASN A 116 -3.74 -12.03 2.58
N ARG A 117 -4.72 -11.14 2.72
CA ARG A 117 -4.70 -9.83 2.05
C ARG A 117 -3.50 -8.97 2.47
N ARG A 118 -3.09 -9.03 3.73
CA ARG A 118 -1.89 -8.32 4.21
C ARG A 118 -0.63 -8.91 3.58
N ILE A 119 -0.49 -10.23 3.56
CA ILE A 119 0.63 -10.94 2.91
C ILE A 119 0.66 -10.60 1.42
N GLY A 120 -0.48 -10.68 0.72
CA GLY A 120 -0.60 -10.31 -0.68
C GLY A 120 -0.15 -8.88 -0.96
N LYS A 121 -0.55 -7.91 -0.13
CA LYS A 121 -0.05 -6.52 -0.24
C LYS A 121 1.47 -6.42 -0.06
N VAL A 122 2.02 -7.08 0.96
CA VAL A 122 3.46 -7.07 1.22
C VAL A 122 4.23 -7.69 0.05
N LEU A 123 3.78 -8.83 -0.46
CA LEU A 123 4.36 -9.49 -1.64
C LEU A 123 4.30 -8.58 -2.87
N PHE A 124 3.15 -7.93 -3.11
CA PHE A 124 2.98 -6.99 -4.21
C PHE A 124 3.99 -5.84 -4.13
N TYR A 125 4.11 -5.19 -2.97
CA TYR A 125 5.08 -4.11 -2.78
C TYR A 125 6.53 -4.60 -2.88
N SER A 126 6.83 -5.79 -2.37
CA SER A 126 8.17 -6.38 -2.47
C SER A 126 8.57 -6.71 -3.91
N GLY A 127 7.59 -7.02 -4.78
CA GLY A 127 7.81 -7.33 -6.19
C GLY A 127 8.33 -6.15 -7.02
N PHE A 128 8.11 -4.90 -6.57
CA PHE A 128 8.59 -3.71 -7.29
C PHE A 128 10.10 -3.53 -7.22
N VAL A 129 10.75 -3.91 -6.12
CA VAL A 129 12.19 -3.77 -5.95
C VAL A 129 12.96 -4.55 -7.04
N PRO A 130 12.77 -5.87 -7.20
CA PRO A 130 13.43 -6.61 -8.27
C PRO A 130 12.97 -6.17 -9.66
N LEU A 131 11.73 -5.67 -9.83
CA LEU A 131 11.29 -5.10 -11.11
C LEU A 131 12.12 -3.86 -11.50
N ALA A 132 12.33 -2.94 -10.55
CA ALA A 132 13.12 -1.74 -10.77
C ALA A 132 14.59 -2.09 -11.06
N LEU A 133 15.17 -3.04 -10.30
CA LEU A 133 16.51 -3.55 -10.55
C LEU A 133 16.64 -4.20 -11.94
N SER A 134 15.62 -4.93 -12.39
CA SER A 134 15.57 -5.49 -13.74
C SER A 134 15.73 -4.41 -14.81
N GLY A 135 15.00 -3.30 -14.68
CA GLY A 135 15.10 -2.16 -15.60
C GLY A 135 16.48 -1.52 -15.58
N ALA A 136 17.05 -1.30 -14.39
CA ALA A 136 18.40 -0.75 -14.24
C ALA A 136 19.46 -1.65 -14.88
N PHE A 137 19.41 -2.96 -14.63
CA PHE A 137 20.33 -3.92 -15.22
C PHE A 137 20.18 -4.03 -16.74
N ALA A 138 18.96 -3.94 -17.27
CA ALA A 138 18.74 -3.89 -18.72
C ALA A 138 19.39 -2.65 -19.35
N GLY A 139 19.24 -1.48 -18.72
CA GLY A 139 19.87 -0.24 -19.19
C GLY A 139 21.40 -0.31 -19.17
N ILE A 140 21.98 -0.85 -18.09
CA ILE A 140 23.44 -1.05 -18.00
C ILE A 140 23.90 -2.06 -19.07
N ALA A 141 23.16 -3.14 -19.28
CA ALA A 141 23.49 -4.13 -20.31
C ALA A 141 23.50 -3.50 -21.71
N GLU A 142 22.51 -2.67 -22.03
CA GLU A 142 22.44 -1.97 -23.30
C GLU A 142 23.63 -1.01 -23.49
N MET A 143 23.97 -0.23 -22.47
CA MET A 143 25.16 0.64 -22.49
C MET A 143 26.44 -0.17 -22.76
N LYS A 144 26.61 -1.31 -22.09
CA LYS A 144 27.76 -2.20 -22.27
C LYS A 144 27.82 -2.86 -23.64
N PHE A 145 26.67 -3.20 -24.23
CA PHE A 145 26.63 -3.68 -25.61
C PHE A 145 26.97 -2.59 -26.62
N ARG A 146 26.55 -1.33 -26.39
CA ARG A 146 26.95 -0.19 -27.24
C ARG A 146 28.45 0.08 -27.15
N GLU A 147 29.03 0.08 -25.95
CA GLU A 147 30.49 0.23 -25.77
C GLU A 147 31.29 -0.89 -26.46
N ALA A 148 30.78 -2.13 -26.41
CA ALA A 148 31.37 -3.23 -27.16
C ALA A 148 31.28 -2.99 -28.67
N GLU A 149 30.13 -2.54 -29.18
CA GLU A 149 29.97 -2.20 -30.60
C GLU A 149 30.94 -1.10 -31.05
N ASP A 150 31.11 -0.05 -30.25
CA ASP A 150 32.10 1.00 -30.50
C ASP A 150 33.54 0.46 -30.53
N ALA A 151 33.89 -0.48 -29.65
CA ALA A 151 35.20 -1.13 -29.64
C ALA A 151 35.40 -1.99 -30.90
N ARG A 152 34.36 -2.72 -31.35
CA ARG A 152 34.38 -3.49 -32.60
C ARG A 152 34.59 -2.57 -33.81
N ASP A 153 33.86 -1.46 -33.88
CA ASP A 153 33.96 -0.51 -34.97
C ASP A 153 35.35 0.15 -35.04
N LYS A 154 36.01 0.38 -33.89
CA LYS A 154 37.40 0.83 -33.83
C LYS A 154 38.38 -0.23 -34.33
N MET A 155 38.16 -1.51 -34.01
CA MET A 155 38.95 -2.61 -34.55
C MET A 155 38.83 -2.70 -36.07
N GLU A 156 37.61 -2.62 -36.63
CA GLU A 156 37.38 -2.68 -38.09
C GLU A 156 38.05 -1.54 -38.85
N LYS A 157 38.16 -0.35 -38.23
CA LYS A 157 38.84 0.83 -38.80
C LYS A 157 40.37 0.79 -38.62
N SER A 158 40.90 -0.16 -37.86
CA SER A 158 42.34 -0.27 -37.58
C SER A 158 43.06 -0.97 -38.73
N ILE A 159 44.01 -0.28 -39.37
CA ILE A 159 44.77 -0.84 -40.51
C ILE A 159 45.82 -1.87 -40.05
N ILE A 160 46.33 -1.74 -38.82
CA ILE A 160 47.43 -2.58 -38.27
C ILE A 160 46.91 -3.51 -37.16
N HIS A 161 46.71 -4.78 -37.53
CA HIS A 161 46.11 -5.82 -36.68
C HIS A 161 47.04 -6.37 -35.59
N GLU A 162 48.36 -6.16 -35.71
CA GLU A 162 49.34 -6.62 -34.71
C GLU A 162 49.67 -5.58 -33.64
N SER A 163 49.13 -4.36 -33.77
CA SER A 163 49.43 -3.27 -32.85
C SER A 163 48.86 -3.53 -31.44
N GLU A 164 49.54 -3.01 -30.43
CA GLU A 164 49.10 -3.09 -29.03
C GLU A 164 47.73 -2.45 -28.82
N ASN A 165 47.43 -1.40 -29.58
CA ASN A 165 46.12 -0.74 -29.61
C ASN A 165 45.02 -1.68 -30.11
N PHE A 166 45.27 -2.48 -31.16
CA PHE A 166 44.29 -3.45 -31.66
C PHE A 166 43.97 -4.53 -30.61
N LYS A 167 45.00 -5.04 -29.91
CA LYS A 167 44.82 -6.01 -28.82
C LYS A 167 44.01 -5.43 -27.66
N ASN A 168 44.22 -4.16 -27.33
CA ASN A 168 43.44 -3.46 -26.31
C ASN A 168 41.96 -3.36 -26.72
N PHE A 169 41.66 -2.94 -27.95
CA PHE A 169 40.27 -2.90 -28.43
C PHE A 169 39.60 -4.27 -28.45
N GLN A 170 40.33 -5.33 -28.80
CA GLN A 170 39.81 -6.70 -28.75
C GLN A 170 39.46 -7.14 -27.32
N ARG A 171 40.31 -6.79 -26.36
CA ARG A 171 40.05 -7.06 -24.94
C ARG A 171 38.85 -6.27 -24.44
N ASP A 172 38.78 -4.99 -24.77
CA ASP A 172 37.67 -4.11 -24.37
C ASP A 172 36.34 -4.61 -24.96
N PHE A 173 36.32 -5.00 -26.25
CA PHE A 173 35.16 -5.64 -26.86
C PHE A 173 34.70 -6.88 -26.09
N HIS A 174 35.62 -7.78 -25.76
CA HIS A 174 35.27 -9.01 -25.07
C HIS A 174 34.74 -8.75 -23.66
N ASN A 175 35.42 -7.86 -22.92
CA ASN A 175 35.06 -7.48 -21.56
C ASN A 175 33.68 -6.81 -21.51
N GLU A 176 33.43 -5.82 -22.37
CA GLU A 176 32.17 -5.09 -22.37
C GLU A 176 31.01 -5.97 -22.85
N LYS A 177 31.24 -6.82 -23.86
CA LYS A 177 30.25 -7.81 -24.29
C LYS A 177 29.92 -8.83 -23.20
N GLN A 178 30.93 -9.30 -22.46
CA GLN A 178 30.72 -10.26 -21.37
C GLN A 178 30.00 -9.59 -20.19
N SER A 179 30.40 -8.38 -19.81
CA SER A 179 29.72 -7.56 -18.80
C SER A 179 28.25 -7.33 -19.16
N GLY A 180 27.97 -6.93 -20.41
CA GLY A 180 26.61 -6.77 -20.93
C GLY A 180 25.77 -8.04 -20.82
N LYS A 181 26.35 -9.22 -21.09
CA LYS A 181 25.66 -10.51 -20.88
C LYS A 181 25.34 -10.77 -19.41
N HIS A 182 26.25 -10.46 -18.49
CA HIS A 182 26.01 -10.63 -17.05
C HIS A 182 24.88 -9.71 -16.57
N PHE A 183 24.89 -8.43 -16.94
CA PHE A 183 23.81 -7.51 -16.60
C PHE A 183 22.48 -7.89 -17.23
N ARG A 184 22.48 -8.36 -18.49
CA ARG A 184 21.26 -8.87 -19.13
C ARG A 184 20.71 -10.10 -18.41
N THR A 185 21.58 -11.00 -17.97
CA THR A 185 21.17 -12.19 -17.20
C THR A 185 20.60 -11.78 -15.84
N ALA A 186 21.26 -10.86 -15.12
CA ALA A 186 20.78 -10.31 -13.87
C ALA A 186 19.40 -9.65 -14.03
N SER A 187 19.20 -8.89 -15.12
CA SER A 187 17.91 -8.31 -15.48
C SER A 187 16.81 -9.36 -15.58
N PHE A 188 17.03 -10.44 -16.35
CA PHE A 188 16.04 -11.52 -16.48
C PHE A 188 15.75 -12.25 -15.17
N VAL A 189 16.78 -12.49 -14.34
CA VAL A 189 16.59 -13.12 -13.03
C VAL A 189 15.75 -12.21 -12.13
N SER A 190 16.05 -10.92 -12.07
CA SER A 190 15.26 -9.96 -11.29
C SER A 190 13.83 -9.85 -11.80
N LEU A 191 13.61 -9.85 -13.11
CA LEU A 191 12.26 -9.89 -13.69
C LEU A 191 11.51 -11.17 -13.30
N GLY A 192 12.18 -12.32 -13.38
CA GLY A 192 11.61 -13.61 -12.98
C GLY A 192 11.18 -13.63 -11.51
N ILE A 193 12.04 -13.15 -10.59
CA ILE A 193 11.71 -13.03 -9.17
C ILE A 193 10.50 -12.11 -8.98
N SER A 194 10.48 -10.96 -9.65
CA SER A 194 9.36 -10.01 -9.59
C SER A 194 8.04 -10.65 -10.05
N ALA A 195 8.06 -11.39 -11.16
CA ALA A 195 6.89 -12.10 -11.68
C ALA A 195 6.36 -13.14 -10.68
N VAL A 196 7.25 -13.91 -10.04
CA VAL A 196 6.86 -14.87 -8.99
C VAL A 196 6.22 -14.17 -7.79
N LEU A 197 6.80 -13.05 -7.34
CA LEU A 197 6.26 -12.28 -6.23
C LEU A 197 4.88 -11.68 -6.55
N PHE A 198 4.67 -11.17 -7.76
CA PHE A 198 3.35 -10.67 -8.18
C PHE A 198 2.33 -11.80 -8.34
N ALA A 199 2.73 -12.96 -8.86
CA ALA A 199 1.86 -14.12 -8.94
C ALA A 199 1.44 -14.61 -7.54
N ALA A 200 2.39 -14.73 -6.61
CA ALA A 200 2.10 -15.07 -5.22
C ALA A 200 1.19 -13.99 -4.57
N ALA A 201 1.46 -12.71 -4.82
CA ALA A 201 0.62 -11.62 -4.33
C ALA A 201 -0.82 -11.76 -4.80
N ALA A 202 -1.05 -12.12 -6.07
CA ALA A 202 -2.40 -12.32 -6.59
C ALA A 202 -3.13 -13.46 -5.87
N VAL A 203 -2.45 -14.59 -5.60
CA VAL A 203 -3.02 -15.74 -4.89
C VAL A 203 -3.41 -15.39 -3.45
N PHE A 204 -2.59 -14.61 -2.74
CA PHE A 204 -2.89 -14.24 -1.35
C PHE A 204 -3.85 -13.06 -1.23
N TYR A 205 -3.94 -12.19 -2.24
CA TYR A 205 -4.76 -10.99 -2.18
C TYR A 205 -6.24 -11.24 -2.53
N PHE A 206 -6.51 -12.13 -3.49
CA PHE A 206 -7.85 -12.47 -3.96
C PHE A 206 -8.43 -13.67 -3.21
#